data_AF-A0A962GRP6-F1
#
_entry.id   AF-A0A962GRP6-F1
#
_cell.length_a   1.000
_cell.length_b   1.000
_cell.length_c   1.000
_cell.angle_alpha   90.00
_cell.angle_beta   90.00
_cell.angle_gamma   90.00
#
_symmetry.space_group_name_H-M   'P 1'
#
loop_
_entity.id
_entity.type
_entity.pdbx_description
1 polymer ?
#
loop_
_entity_poly.entity_id
_entity_poly.type
_entity_poly.pdbx_seq_one_letter_code
_entity_poly.pdbx_strand_id
1 'polypeptide(L)'
;MCGIVGIIGEQKVVPLLVEGLKRLEYRGYDSAGVATLANGHIQRCRAEGKIERLENKLTAQTLEGTVGIGHTRWATHGAANENNAHPHATERVAVVHNGIIENYADLKRELEETQARFTSDTDTEVIVHLVTHYLGQGMKPAEAANAAFDRLHGAYAIVMIFAGEHDLMVGVRQGTPLAVGYGEGEMYLASDSYALAPLTKKICFLEDGDRVTLTRAGAKIYTRGGQSVERPIRITAQSGATAGKGEYRHFMLKEIYEQPAVIADTLNSYVNPATGHIAIPQDVLDVLTATPRITLIACGTAYYACAVAKYWFEQVARIPCEIDVASEFRYREAPMPSGGAAIFVSQSGETLDTLEALRYCKRQKQTIISIVNTIESTIERESNHVLHTLAGPEIGVAST
;
A
#
# COMPACT_ATOMS: atom_id res chain seq x y z
N MET A 1 -8.08 -0.79 -2.59
CA MET A 1 -6.97 -1.38 -1.78
C MET A 1 -7.21 -0.94 -0.34
N CYS A 2 -7.03 -1.73 0.70
CA CYS A 2 -7.30 -1.22 2.06
C CYS A 2 -6.25 -0.19 2.55
N GLY A 3 -6.48 0.47 3.69
CA GLY A 3 -5.57 1.41 4.33
C GLY A 3 -5.18 0.99 5.75
N ILE A 4 -3.89 1.05 6.09
CA ILE A 4 -3.35 0.78 7.44
C ILE A 4 -2.69 2.03 8.00
N VAL A 5 -2.92 2.30 9.29
CA VAL A 5 -2.14 3.24 10.10
C VAL A 5 -1.82 2.60 11.45
N GLY A 6 -0.58 2.71 11.93
CA GLY A 6 -0.14 2.29 13.24
C GLY A 6 0.69 3.39 13.88
N ILE A 7 0.47 3.66 15.17
CA ILE A 7 1.14 4.73 15.91
C ILE A 7 1.59 4.20 17.27
N ILE A 8 2.88 4.38 17.58
CA ILE A 8 3.43 4.38 18.93
C ILE A 8 3.75 5.85 19.26
N GLY A 9 2.83 6.54 19.93
CA GLY A 9 2.89 8.00 20.17
C GLY A 9 2.92 8.34 21.65
N GLU A 10 3.32 9.54 22.06
CA GLU A 10 3.39 9.90 23.50
C GLU A 10 2.04 10.35 24.05
N GLN A 11 1.14 10.73 23.15
CA GLN A 11 -0.20 11.20 23.45
C GLN A 11 -1.26 10.17 23.03
N LYS A 12 -2.52 10.47 23.33
CA LYS A 12 -3.65 9.63 22.88
C LYS A 12 -3.66 9.56 21.36
N VAL A 13 -3.58 8.35 20.81
CA VAL A 13 -3.36 8.16 19.37
C VAL A 13 -4.64 8.16 18.53
N VAL A 14 -5.82 8.04 19.15
CA VAL A 14 -7.09 7.91 18.43
C VAL A 14 -7.35 9.05 17.43
N PRO A 15 -7.19 10.34 17.79
CA PRO A 15 -7.40 11.43 16.82
C PRO A 15 -6.43 11.34 15.63
N LEU A 16 -5.17 10.97 15.89
CA LEU A 16 -4.14 10.83 14.87
C LEU A 16 -4.41 9.63 13.95
N LEU A 17 -4.86 8.50 14.52
CA LEU A 17 -5.29 7.33 13.75
C LEU A 17 -6.45 7.68 12.83
N VAL A 18 -7.50 8.34 13.34
CA VAL A 18 -8.66 8.75 12.55
C VAL A 18 -8.26 9.69 11.41
N GLU A 19 -7.42 10.69 11.67
CA GLU A 19 -6.93 11.61 10.63
C GLU A 19 -6.10 10.88 9.57
N GLY A 20 -5.23 9.96 9.98
CA GLY A 20 -4.49 9.09 9.06
C GLY A 20 -5.41 8.24 8.19
N LEU A 21 -6.48 7.68 8.77
CA LEU A 21 -7.46 6.87 8.03
C LEU A 21 -8.31 7.70 7.06
N LYS A 22 -8.68 8.94 7.41
CA LYS A 22 -9.36 9.86 6.47
C LYS A 22 -8.56 10.08 5.20
N ARG A 23 -7.24 10.19 5.33
CA ARG A 23 -6.31 10.32 4.18
C ARG A 23 -6.23 9.06 3.33
N LEU A 24 -6.65 7.91 3.86
CA LEU A 24 -6.67 6.62 3.16
C LEU A 24 -8.08 6.19 2.72
N GLU A 25 -9.11 7.01 2.93
CA GLU A 25 -10.49 6.65 2.58
C GLU A 25 -10.68 6.41 1.06
N TYR A 26 -9.86 7.08 0.23
CA TYR A 26 -9.85 6.85 -1.22
C TYR A 26 -9.46 5.42 -1.61
N ARG A 27 -8.76 4.70 -0.73
CA ARG A 27 -8.36 3.32 -0.97
C ARG A 27 -9.48 2.34 -0.57
N GLY A 28 -10.24 2.64 0.49
CA GLY A 28 -11.35 1.81 0.99
C GLY A 28 -12.31 2.56 1.91
N TYR A 29 -13.61 2.31 1.76
CA TYR A 29 -14.69 3.03 2.46
C TYR A 29 -15.87 2.14 2.90
N ASP A 30 -15.73 0.82 2.79
CA ASP A 30 -16.80 -0.13 3.13
C ASP A 30 -16.95 -0.28 4.65
N SER A 31 -15.87 -0.11 5.40
CA SER A 31 -15.84 -0.08 6.86
C SER A 31 -14.52 0.48 7.36
N ALA A 32 -14.49 0.92 8.61
CA ALA A 32 -13.29 1.39 9.28
C ALA A 32 -13.26 1.00 10.76
N GLY A 33 -12.08 0.97 11.35
CA GLY A 33 -11.95 0.73 12.78
C GLY A 33 -10.57 1.07 13.33
N VAL A 34 -10.51 1.14 14.65
CA VAL A 34 -9.28 1.40 15.41
C VAL A 34 -9.22 0.47 16.62
N ALA A 35 -8.00 0.10 17.01
CA ALA A 35 -7.70 -0.56 18.28
C ALA A 35 -6.54 0.15 18.96
N THR A 36 -6.61 0.21 20.28
CA THR A 36 -5.65 0.90 21.14
C THR A 36 -5.32 0.05 22.34
N LEU A 37 -4.16 0.31 22.95
CA LEU A 37 -3.76 -0.32 24.20
C LEU A 37 -4.00 0.65 25.37
N ALA A 38 -5.05 0.37 26.15
CA ALA A 38 -5.42 1.14 27.34
C ALA A 38 -5.18 0.28 28.60
N ASN A 39 -4.36 0.76 29.53
CA ASN A 39 -4.05 0.05 30.78
C ASN A 39 -3.58 -1.41 30.56
N GLY A 40 -2.89 -1.69 29.45
CA GLY A 40 -2.41 -3.03 29.10
C GLY A 40 -3.46 -3.93 28.44
N HIS A 41 -4.68 -3.44 28.24
CA HIS A 41 -5.75 -4.16 27.57
C HIS A 41 -6.05 -3.58 26.20
N ILE A 42 -6.40 -4.45 25.27
CA ILE A 42 -6.81 -4.05 23.93
C ILE A 42 -8.25 -3.54 23.99
N GLN A 43 -8.46 -2.31 23.53
CA GLN A 43 -9.78 -1.75 23.29
C GLN A 43 -9.95 -1.47 21.81
N ARG A 44 -11.14 -1.73 21.27
CA ARG A 44 -11.42 -1.63 19.83
C ARG A 44 -12.76 -0.99 19.56
N CYS A 45 -12.82 -0.15 18.53
CA CYS A 45 -14.05 0.40 17.97
C CYS A 45 -14.06 0.21 16.45
N ARG A 46 -15.20 -0.21 15.90
CA ARG A 46 -15.38 -0.48 14.47
C ARG A 46 -16.72 0.05 14.00
N ALA A 47 -16.80 0.43 12.73
CA ALA A 47 -18.04 0.86 12.10
C ALA A 47 -18.10 0.37 10.65
N GLU A 48 -19.29 -0.02 10.21
CA GLU A 48 -19.60 -0.24 8.81
C GLU A 48 -19.81 1.09 8.09
N GLY A 49 -19.28 1.23 6.88
CA GLY A 49 -19.35 2.41 6.03
C GLY A 49 -18.15 3.34 6.18
N LYS A 50 -18.37 4.59 5.77
CA LYS A 50 -17.36 5.65 5.74
C LYS A 50 -16.80 6.00 7.12
N ILE A 51 -15.62 6.62 7.13
CA ILE A 51 -14.87 6.95 8.34
C ILE A 51 -15.68 7.82 9.33
N GLU A 52 -16.58 8.67 8.83
CA GLU A 52 -17.49 9.50 9.64
C GLU A 52 -18.32 8.66 10.63
N ARG A 53 -18.71 7.43 10.26
CA ARG A 53 -19.46 6.55 11.16
C ARG A 53 -18.61 6.05 12.32
N LEU A 54 -17.31 5.82 12.08
CA LEU A 54 -16.36 5.48 13.15
C LEU A 54 -16.17 6.68 14.09
N GLU A 55 -16.03 7.89 13.55
CA GLU A 55 -15.91 9.12 14.36
C GLU A 55 -17.11 9.34 15.28
N ASN A 56 -18.32 9.17 14.74
CA ASN A 56 -19.55 9.28 15.52
C ASN A 56 -19.58 8.27 16.67
N LYS A 57 -19.15 7.02 16.45
CA LYS A 57 -19.03 6.02 17.52
C LYS A 57 -17.98 6.38 18.55
N LEU A 58 -16.82 6.87 18.11
CA LEU A 58 -15.73 7.28 19.01
C LEU A 58 -16.09 8.48 19.87
N THR A 59 -17.07 9.29 19.45
CA THR A 59 -17.61 10.39 20.25
C THR A 59 -18.41 9.87 21.45
N ALA A 60 -19.11 8.74 21.29
CA ALA A 60 -19.86 8.08 22.36
C ALA A 60 -19.00 7.13 23.20
N GLN A 61 -17.95 6.57 22.61
CA GLN A 61 -17.04 5.62 23.23
C GLN A 61 -15.59 6.04 22.96
N THR A 62 -15.04 6.86 23.85
CA THR A 62 -13.63 7.25 23.78
C THR A 62 -12.74 6.05 24.05
N LEU A 63 -11.85 5.75 23.10
CA LEU A 63 -10.76 4.82 23.29
C LEU A 63 -9.56 5.57 23.87
N GLU A 64 -8.90 4.96 24.86
CA GLU A 64 -7.72 5.51 25.52
C GLU A 64 -6.45 4.80 25.02
N GLY A 65 -5.28 5.40 25.26
CA GLY A 65 -4.00 4.75 25.00
C GLY A 65 -3.12 5.49 24.01
N THR A 66 -1.82 5.20 24.13
CA THR A 66 -0.73 5.86 23.41
C THR A 66 -0.11 4.98 22.33
N VAL A 67 -0.63 3.76 22.18
CA VAL A 67 -0.28 2.81 21.12
C VAL A 67 -1.57 2.34 20.47
N GLY A 68 -1.61 2.31 19.14
CA GLY A 68 -2.80 1.89 18.44
C GLY A 68 -2.61 1.67 16.95
N ILE A 69 -3.59 0.99 16.36
CA ILE A 69 -3.67 0.65 14.94
C ILE A 69 -5.06 1.00 14.42
N GLY A 70 -5.13 1.37 13.15
CA GLY A 70 -6.33 1.76 12.45
C GLY A 70 -6.38 1.15 11.05
N HIS A 71 -7.59 0.96 10.54
CA HIS A 71 -7.81 0.40 9.22
C HIS A 71 -9.02 0.98 8.50
N THR A 72 -8.89 1.18 7.18
CA THR A 72 -10.01 1.35 6.25
C THR A 72 -10.07 0.17 5.30
N ARG A 73 -11.26 -0.39 5.11
CA ARG A 73 -11.45 -1.65 4.40
C ARG A 73 -12.16 -1.45 3.06
N TRP A 74 -11.67 -2.16 2.05
CA TRP A 74 -12.37 -2.52 0.83
C TRP A 74 -12.63 -4.03 0.86
N ALA A 75 -13.89 -4.46 0.91
CA ALA A 75 -14.21 -5.85 1.16
C ALA A 75 -13.83 -6.76 -0.01
N THR A 76 -13.05 -7.82 0.26
CA THR A 76 -12.71 -8.89 -0.69
C THR A 76 -13.34 -10.22 -0.28
N HIS A 77 -13.15 -10.62 0.99
CA HIS A 77 -13.79 -11.77 1.62
C HIS A 77 -14.80 -11.33 2.69
N GLY A 78 -16.02 -11.84 2.66
CA GLY A 78 -17.06 -11.49 3.63
C GLY A 78 -17.71 -10.13 3.37
N ALA A 79 -18.98 -10.01 3.77
CA ALA A 79 -19.76 -8.78 3.56
C ALA A 79 -19.13 -7.56 4.27
N ALA A 80 -19.39 -6.36 3.73
CA ALA A 80 -19.09 -5.09 4.37
C ALA A 80 -19.99 -4.87 5.58
N ASN A 81 -19.58 -5.39 6.75
CA ASN A 81 -20.28 -5.23 8.01
C ASN A 81 -19.27 -5.01 9.15
N GLU A 82 -19.78 -4.63 10.32
CA GLU A 82 -18.93 -4.35 11.48
C GLU A 82 -18.14 -5.58 11.97
N ASN A 83 -18.69 -6.79 11.84
CA ASN A 83 -18.01 -8.02 12.27
C ASN A 83 -16.75 -8.31 11.43
N ASN A 84 -16.81 -8.02 10.14
CA ASN A 84 -15.72 -8.18 9.18
C ASN A 84 -14.79 -6.95 9.09
N ALA A 85 -15.14 -5.84 9.76
CA ALA A 85 -14.28 -4.67 9.83
C ALA A 85 -13.03 -4.96 10.67
N HIS A 86 -11.90 -4.40 10.25
CA HIS A 86 -10.64 -4.46 11.00
C HIS A 86 -10.61 -3.33 12.06
N PRO A 87 -9.71 -3.38 13.06
CA PRO A 87 -8.79 -4.48 13.40
C PRO A 87 -9.53 -5.76 13.80
N HIS A 88 -9.00 -6.95 13.52
CA HIS A 88 -9.44 -8.17 14.23
C HIS A 88 -8.67 -8.29 15.54
N ALA A 89 -9.26 -8.85 16.60
CA ALA A 89 -8.60 -8.91 17.90
C ALA A 89 -9.06 -10.11 18.75
N THR A 90 -8.14 -10.58 19.58
CA THR A 90 -8.42 -11.35 20.80
C THR A 90 -8.09 -10.47 22.02
N GLU A 91 -8.19 -11.01 23.23
CA GLU A 91 -7.72 -10.33 24.44
C GLU A 91 -6.21 -10.06 24.42
N ARG A 92 -5.43 -10.74 23.58
CA ARG A 92 -3.97 -10.72 23.59
C ARG A 92 -3.31 -9.96 22.45
N VAL A 93 -3.94 -9.92 21.29
CA VAL A 93 -3.39 -9.29 20.09
C VAL A 93 -4.50 -8.68 19.24
N ALA A 94 -4.23 -7.52 18.65
CA ALA A 94 -5.06 -6.89 17.63
C ALA A 94 -4.25 -6.71 16.35
N VAL A 95 -4.91 -6.92 15.21
CA VAL A 95 -4.28 -7.01 13.89
C VAL A 95 -5.07 -6.20 12.87
N VAL A 96 -4.36 -5.44 12.04
CA VAL A 96 -4.87 -4.87 10.79
C VAL A 96 -4.09 -5.45 9.62
N HIS A 97 -4.79 -5.69 8.50
CA HIS A 97 -4.26 -6.42 7.36
C HIS A 97 -4.74 -5.82 6.03
N ASN A 98 -3.81 -5.67 5.09
CA ASN A 98 -4.05 -5.31 3.70
C ASN A 98 -3.53 -6.43 2.81
N GLY A 99 -4.41 -7.09 2.06
CA GLY A 99 -4.02 -8.20 1.20
C GLY A 99 -5.00 -9.35 1.25
N ILE A 100 -4.53 -10.52 0.85
CA ILE A 100 -5.27 -11.78 0.89
C ILE A 100 -4.34 -12.86 1.45
N ILE A 101 -4.82 -13.60 2.45
CA ILE A 101 -4.19 -14.82 2.94
C ILE A 101 -4.77 -16.01 2.16
N GLU A 102 -4.02 -16.54 1.21
CA GLU A 102 -4.51 -17.55 0.26
C GLU A 102 -4.76 -18.91 0.93
N ASN A 103 -3.99 -19.24 1.96
CA ASN A 103 -4.12 -20.50 2.71
C ASN A 103 -4.98 -20.37 3.98
N TYR A 104 -5.84 -19.35 4.09
CA TYR A 104 -6.64 -19.10 5.29
C TYR A 104 -7.56 -20.28 5.66
N ALA A 105 -8.12 -20.98 4.65
CA ALA A 105 -9.03 -22.10 4.89
C ALA A 105 -8.35 -23.27 5.61
N ASP A 106 -7.09 -23.56 5.26
CA ASP A 106 -6.29 -24.60 5.92
C ASP A 106 -5.96 -24.20 7.35
N LEU A 107 -5.49 -22.97 7.56
CA LEU A 107 -5.18 -22.43 8.88
C LEU A 107 -6.40 -22.38 9.79
N LYS A 108 -7.57 -22.00 9.25
CA LYS A 108 -8.82 -21.94 10.00
C LYS A 108 -9.21 -23.32 10.54
N ARG A 109 -9.17 -24.37 9.70
CA ARG A 109 -9.50 -25.75 10.13
C ARG A 109 -8.60 -26.22 11.27
N GLU A 110 -7.29 -26.00 11.15
CA GLU A 110 -6.34 -26.37 12.21
C GLU A 110 -6.62 -25.62 13.52
N LEU A 111 -6.90 -24.33 13.45
CA LEU A 111 -7.15 -23.52 14.66
C LEU A 111 -8.49 -23.88 15.33
N GLU A 112 -9.50 -24.28 14.56
CA GLU A 112 -10.78 -24.79 15.08
C GLU A 112 -10.58 -26.09 15.88
N GLU A 113 -9.64 -26.96 15.49
CA GLU A 113 -9.25 -28.16 16.27
C GLU A 113 -8.64 -27.78 17.64
N THR A 114 -8.02 -26.60 17.73
CA THR A 114 -7.49 -26.04 18.98
C THR A 114 -8.49 -25.17 19.76
N GLN A 115 -9.79 -25.31 19.44
CA GLN A 115 -10.92 -24.59 20.05
C GLN A 115 -10.97 -23.07 19.79
N ALA A 116 -10.24 -22.57 18.78
CA ALA A 116 -10.39 -21.18 18.35
C ALA A 116 -11.82 -20.94 17.80
N ARG A 117 -12.45 -19.85 18.24
CA ARG A 117 -13.79 -19.46 17.78
C ARG A 117 -13.69 -18.31 16.80
N PHE A 118 -14.02 -18.58 15.55
CA PHE A 118 -14.11 -17.57 14.51
C PHE A 118 -15.46 -16.87 14.56
N THR A 119 -15.44 -15.56 14.40
CA THR A 119 -16.59 -14.66 14.53
C THR A 119 -16.83 -13.82 13.29
N SER A 120 -15.99 -13.98 12.28
CA SER A 120 -16.02 -13.26 11.02
C SER A 120 -15.81 -14.19 9.83
N ASP A 121 -16.09 -13.66 8.65
CA ASP A 121 -15.92 -14.35 7.37
C ASP A 121 -14.59 -13.98 6.69
N THR A 122 -13.71 -13.27 7.39
CA THR A 122 -12.47 -12.75 6.81
C THR A 122 -11.33 -13.76 6.92
N ASP A 123 -10.48 -13.76 5.91
CA ASP A 123 -9.17 -14.41 5.94
C ASP A 123 -8.29 -13.86 7.07
N THR A 124 -8.47 -12.58 7.42
CA THR A 124 -7.67 -11.87 8.42
C THR A 124 -7.80 -12.45 9.83
N GLU A 125 -8.96 -12.99 10.21
CA GLU A 125 -9.17 -13.50 11.56
C GLU A 125 -8.25 -14.69 11.90
N VAL A 126 -7.81 -15.47 10.90
CA VAL A 126 -6.86 -16.58 11.13
C VAL A 126 -5.53 -16.09 11.66
N ILE A 127 -5.11 -14.88 11.29
CA ILE A 127 -3.84 -14.29 11.73
C ILE A 127 -3.89 -14.04 13.25
N VAL A 128 -4.99 -13.48 13.74
CA VAL A 128 -5.16 -13.17 15.17
C VAL A 128 -5.15 -14.44 16.01
N HIS A 129 -5.89 -15.47 15.59
CA HIS A 129 -5.95 -16.74 16.31
C HIS A 129 -4.63 -17.50 16.25
N LEU A 130 -3.93 -17.48 15.10
CA LEU A 130 -2.61 -18.11 14.96
C LEU A 130 -1.57 -17.47 15.88
N VAL A 131 -1.54 -16.14 15.94
CA VAL A 131 -0.64 -15.41 16.86
C VAL A 131 -1.00 -15.72 18.31
N THR A 132 -2.28 -15.68 18.67
CA THR A 132 -2.77 -16.04 20.02
C THR A 132 -2.39 -17.47 20.41
N HIS A 133 -2.43 -18.41 19.48
CA HIS A 133 -2.02 -19.79 19.70
C HIS A 133 -0.53 -19.88 20.11
N TYR A 134 0.39 -19.29 19.34
CA TYR A 134 1.82 -19.27 19.67
C TYR A 134 2.14 -18.54 20.96
N LEU A 135 1.47 -17.42 21.16
CA LEU A 135 1.48 -16.67 22.40
C LEU A 135 1.02 -17.53 23.59
N GLY A 136 0.06 -18.45 23.40
CA GLY A 136 -0.42 -19.41 24.42
C GLY A 136 0.58 -20.52 24.74
N GLN A 137 1.47 -20.84 23.78
CA GLN A 137 2.59 -21.75 23.97
C GLN A 137 3.79 -21.12 24.68
N GLY A 138 3.70 -19.85 25.08
CA GLY A 138 4.74 -19.14 25.83
C GLY A 138 5.76 -18.38 24.97
N MET A 139 5.55 -18.28 23.65
CA MET A 139 6.37 -17.42 22.80
C MET A 139 6.18 -15.94 23.17
N LYS A 140 7.24 -15.15 23.03
CA LYS A 140 7.15 -13.68 23.20
C LYS A 140 6.37 -13.05 22.03
N PRO A 141 5.76 -11.86 22.20
CA PRO A 141 4.94 -11.22 21.17
C PRO A 141 5.56 -11.14 19.77
N ALA A 142 6.79 -10.62 19.65
CA ALA A 142 7.46 -10.53 18.35
C ALA A 142 7.79 -11.90 17.74
N GLU A 143 8.14 -12.88 18.57
CA GLU A 143 8.43 -14.26 18.15
C GLU A 143 7.15 -14.95 17.64
N ALA A 144 6.05 -14.81 18.36
CA ALA A 144 4.74 -15.35 17.98
C ALA A 144 4.23 -14.75 16.67
N ALA A 145 4.42 -13.44 16.46
CA ALA A 145 4.09 -12.79 15.20
C ALA A 145 4.94 -13.34 14.04
N ASN A 146 6.25 -13.47 14.24
CA ASN A 146 7.16 -14.02 13.24
C ASN A 146 6.80 -15.48 12.88
N ALA A 147 6.52 -16.31 13.88
CA ALA A 147 6.08 -17.69 13.67
C ALA A 147 4.76 -17.77 12.88
N ALA A 148 3.82 -16.85 13.14
CA ALA A 148 2.60 -16.75 12.33
C ALA A 148 2.92 -16.35 10.88
N PHE A 149 3.76 -15.33 10.67
CA PHE A 149 4.15 -14.88 9.32
C PHE A 149 4.81 -15.96 8.47
N ASP A 150 5.55 -16.89 9.08
CA ASP A 150 6.18 -18.00 8.36
C ASP A 150 5.17 -18.98 7.75
N ARG A 151 3.92 -18.96 8.22
CA ARG A 151 2.86 -19.86 7.77
C ARG A 151 1.86 -19.22 6.80
N LEU A 152 1.93 -17.92 6.57
CA LEU A 152 0.99 -17.22 5.70
C LEU A 152 1.43 -17.30 4.24
N HIS A 153 0.49 -17.59 3.34
CA HIS A 153 0.68 -17.53 1.89
C HIS A 153 -0.17 -16.40 1.29
N GLY A 154 0.35 -15.75 0.25
CA GLY A 154 -0.32 -14.67 -0.46
C GLY A 154 0.45 -13.34 -0.39
N ALA A 155 -0.26 -12.26 -0.73
CA ALA A 155 0.25 -10.90 -0.64
C ALA A 155 -0.46 -10.16 0.50
N TYR A 156 0.30 -9.69 1.48
CA TYR A 156 -0.20 -9.08 2.70
C TYR A 156 0.77 -8.03 3.29
N ALA A 157 0.19 -7.04 3.96
CA ALA A 157 0.86 -6.14 4.88
C ALA A 157 0.05 -6.18 6.17
N ILE A 158 0.73 -6.44 7.28
CA ILE A 158 0.09 -6.68 8.56
C ILE A 158 0.75 -5.80 9.61
N VAL A 159 -0.05 -5.23 10.52
CA VAL A 159 0.43 -4.51 11.69
C VAL A 159 -0.31 -4.99 12.93
N MET A 160 0.43 -5.23 14.02
CA MET A 160 -0.08 -5.83 15.25
C MET A 160 0.34 -5.06 16.50
N ILE A 161 -0.56 -5.02 17.48
CA ILE A 161 -0.31 -4.59 18.86
C ILE A 161 -0.69 -5.70 19.82
N PHE A 162 -0.07 -5.72 20.99
CA PHE A 162 -0.18 -6.80 21.96
C PHE A 162 -0.61 -6.28 23.33
N ALA A 163 -1.46 -7.04 24.02
CA ALA A 163 -1.85 -6.73 25.38
C ALA A 163 -0.62 -6.73 26.31
N GLY A 164 -0.53 -5.72 27.17
CA GLY A 164 0.57 -5.51 28.10
C GLY A 164 1.84 -4.88 27.50
N GLU A 165 1.92 -4.68 26.19
CA GLU A 165 3.12 -4.18 25.51
C GLU A 165 2.95 -2.73 25.02
N HIS A 166 3.24 -1.76 25.90
CA HIS A 166 3.05 -0.32 25.63
C HIS A 166 4.14 0.34 24.79
N ASP A 167 5.15 -0.41 24.36
CA ASP A 167 6.25 0.07 23.54
C ASP A 167 6.65 -0.94 22.45
N LEU A 168 5.66 -1.69 21.95
CA LEU A 168 5.87 -2.69 20.91
C LEU A 168 4.78 -2.65 19.85
N MET A 169 5.20 -2.56 18.60
CA MET A 169 4.36 -2.83 17.44
C MET A 169 5.14 -3.70 16.46
N VAL A 170 4.47 -4.68 15.87
CA VAL A 170 5.10 -5.61 14.92
C VAL A 170 4.40 -5.49 13.58
N GLY A 171 5.16 -5.45 12.50
CA GLY A 171 4.62 -5.45 11.15
C GLY A 171 5.39 -6.35 10.20
N VAL A 172 4.78 -6.64 9.05
CA VAL A 172 5.39 -7.37 7.95
C VAL A 172 4.87 -6.82 6.62
N ARG A 173 5.72 -6.83 5.61
CA ARG A 173 5.39 -6.52 4.23
C ARG A 173 5.64 -7.75 3.35
N GLN A 174 4.66 -8.14 2.55
CA GLN A 174 4.79 -9.18 1.54
C GLN A 174 3.87 -8.83 0.36
N GLY A 175 4.36 -8.18 -0.70
CA GLY A 175 3.58 -7.90 -1.91
C GLY A 175 2.59 -6.74 -1.83
N THR A 176 2.12 -6.34 -0.64
CA THR A 176 1.37 -5.09 -0.46
C THR A 176 2.20 -4.06 0.33
N PRO A 177 2.07 -2.74 0.08
CA PRO A 177 2.99 -1.75 0.65
C PRO A 177 2.85 -1.56 2.16
N LEU A 178 3.99 -1.29 2.80
CA LEU A 178 4.07 -0.85 4.19
C LEU A 178 5.34 0.01 4.36
N ALA A 179 5.19 1.14 5.06
CA ALA A 179 6.26 2.09 5.32
C ALA A 179 6.33 2.43 6.82
N VAL A 180 7.55 2.69 7.28
CA VAL A 180 7.88 3.16 8.63
C VAL A 180 8.07 4.68 8.60
N GLY A 181 7.38 5.39 9.50
CA GLY A 181 7.61 6.81 9.76
C GLY A 181 8.39 7.01 11.06
N TYR A 182 9.38 7.90 11.05
CA TYR A 182 10.22 8.23 12.20
C TYR A 182 9.87 9.61 12.75
N GLY A 183 9.28 9.66 13.94
CA GLY A 183 9.04 10.90 14.69
C GLY A 183 10.15 11.19 15.71
N GLU A 184 9.87 12.11 16.63
CA GLU A 184 10.70 12.38 17.80
C GLU A 184 10.03 11.73 19.03
N GLY A 185 10.56 10.60 19.51
CA GLY A 185 9.91 9.83 20.59
C GLY A 185 8.65 9.04 20.15
N GLU A 186 8.29 9.14 18.88
CA GLU A 186 7.13 8.51 18.27
C GLU A 186 7.51 7.75 17.00
N MET A 187 6.80 6.66 16.74
CA MET A 187 7.03 5.82 15.56
C MET A 187 5.71 5.44 14.90
N TYR A 188 5.73 5.34 13.57
CA TYR A 188 4.53 5.14 12.77
C TYR A 188 4.70 4.01 11.75
N LEU A 189 3.59 3.35 11.42
CA LEU A 189 3.47 2.46 10.26
C LEU A 189 2.28 2.91 9.41
N ALA A 190 2.42 2.87 8.10
CA ALA A 190 1.27 3.05 7.21
C ALA A 190 1.44 2.28 5.91
N SER A 191 0.32 1.90 5.29
CA SER A 191 0.33 1.31 3.95
C SER A 191 0.62 2.33 2.85
N ASP A 192 0.63 3.62 3.18
CA ASP A 192 0.93 4.72 2.25
C ASP A 192 1.57 5.87 3.03
N SER A 193 2.67 6.41 2.51
CA SER A 193 3.37 7.55 3.12
C SER A 193 2.49 8.79 3.24
N TYR A 194 1.46 8.92 2.39
CA TYR A 194 0.51 10.02 2.43
C TYR A 194 -0.21 10.15 3.79
N ALA A 195 -0.50 9.03 4.46
CA ALA A 195 -1.09 9.06 5.81
C ALA A 195 -0.10 9.55 6.88
N LEU A 196 1.20 9.40 6.62
CA LEU A 196 2.28 9.78 7.54
C LEU A 196 2.76 11.22 7.36
N ALA A 197 2.47 11.85 6.22
CA ALA A 197 2.95 13.19 5.87
C ALA A 197 2.70 14.28 6.94
N PRO A 198 1.57 14.29 7.69
CA PRO A 198 1.36 15.24 8.79
C PRO A 198 2.17 14.92 10.06
N LEU A 199 2.57 13.65 10.23
CA LEU A 199 3.21 13.14 11.43
C LEU A 199 4.73 13.20 11.33
N THR A 200 5.28 12.92 10.14
CA THR A 200 6.72 12.98 9.90
C THR A 200 7.05 13.14 8.42
N LYS A 201 8.26 13.65 8.17
CA LYS A 201 8.88 13.69 6.83
C LYS A 201 9.88 12.56 6.60
N LYS A 202 10.28 11.84 7.65
CA LYS A 202 11.30 10.77 7.60
C LYS A 202 10.61 9.43 7.40
N ILE A 203 10.66 8.91 6.18
CA ILE A 203 9.98 7.68 5.79
C ILE A 203 11.00 6.63 5.35
N CYS A 204 10.76 5.38 5.73
CA CYS A 204 11.48 4.21 5.27
C CYS A 204 10.48 3.23 4.69
N PHE A 205 10.61 2.90 3.41
CA PHE A 205 9.78 1.89 2.77
C PHE A 205 10.37 0.51 3.05
N LEU A 206 9.52 -0.41 3.51
CA LEU A 206 9.91 -1.82 3.67
C LEU A 206 9.99 -2.49 2.31
N GLU A 207 10.77 -3.55 2.18
CA GLU A 207 10.83 -4.42 0.99
C GLU A 207 9.98 -5.68 1.22
N ASP A 208 9.68 -6.41 0.14
CA ASP A 208 8.93 -7.66 0.25
C ASP A 208 9.70 -8.69 1.07
N GLY A 209 9.01 -9.28 2.06
CA GLY A 209 9.58 -10.21 3.03
C GLY A 209 10.15 -9.53 4.27
N ASP A 210 10.20 -8.20 4.33
CA ASP A 210 10.65 -7.48 5.52
C ASP A 210 9.64 -7.62 6.66
N ARG A 211 10.17 -7.92 7.84
CA ARG A 211 9.51 -7.89 9.14
C ARG A 211 10.08 -6.75 9.94
N VAL A 212 9.23 -6.06 10.69
CA VAL A 212 9.66 -4.89 11.46
C VAL A 212 9.12 -4.96 12.89
N THR A 213 9.97 -4.60 13.85
CA THR A 213 9.59 -4.37 15.24
C THR A 213 9.84 -2.91 15.56
N LEU A 214 8.80 -2.20 16.01
CA LEU A 214 8.85 -0.80 16.39
C LEU A 214 8.75 -0.67 17.91
N THR A 215 9.53 0.28 18.41
CA THR A 215 9.48 0.85 19.77
C THR A 215 9.59 2.36 19.61
N ARG A 216 9.34 3.16 20.64
CA ARG A 216 9.58 4.63 20.62
C ARG A 216 10.99 5.01 20.23
N ALA A 217 11.96 4.16 20.58
CA ALA A 217 13.36 4.39 20.28
C ALA A 217 13.70 4.18 18.79
N GLY A 218 12.85 3.52 18.02
CA GLY A 218 13.07 3.29 16.60
C GLY A 218 12.54 1.94 16.09
N ALA A 219 12.93 1.62 14.86
CA ALA A 219 12.53 0.40 14.17
C ALA A 219 13.73 -0.55 13.99
N LYS A 220 13.47 -1.85 14.14
CA LYS A 220 14.39 -2.93 13.74
C LYS A 220 13.75 -3.72 12.63
N ILE A 221 14.41 -3.77 11.47
CA ILE A 221 13.93 -4.46 10.27
C ILE A 221 14.76 -5.74 10.08
N TYR A 222 14.07 -6.81 9.69
CA TYR A 222 14.65 -8.12 9.46
C TYR A 222 14.07 -8.72 8.19
N THR A 223 14.87 -9.47 7.45
CA THR A 223 14.35 -10.30 6.35
C THR A 223 13.52 -11.47 6.91
N ARG A 224 12.79 -12.15 6.03
CA ARG A 224 12.13 -13.43 6.35
C ARG A 224 13.06 -14.45 7.01
N GLY A 225 14.35 -14.47 6.65
CA GLY A 225 15.35 -15.34 7.25
C GLY A 225 15.84 -14.92 8.64
N GLY A 226 15.29 -13.85 9.22
CA GLY A 226 15.68 -13.32 10.53
C GLY A 226 16.95 -12.46 10.52
N GLN A 227 17.54 -12.21 9.36
CA GLN A 227 18.73 -11.36 9.25
C GLN A 227 18.34 -9.89 9.39
N SER A 228 19.01 -9.16 10.28
CA SER A 228 18.81 -7.72 10.40
C SER A 228 19.24 -6.99 9.14
N VAL A 229 18.43 -6.04 8.70
CA VAL A 229 18.69 -5.22 7.52
C VAL A 229 18.45 -3.75 7.82
N GLU A 230 19.26 -2.91 7.20
CA GLU A 230 19.03 -1.48 7.17
C GLU A 230 18.33 -1.09 5.88
N ARG A 231 17.39 -0.16 6.00
CA ARG A 231 16.63 0.40 4.88
C ARG A 231 16.81 1.92 4.89
N PRO A 232 16.97 2.56 3.72
CA PRO A 232 17.26 3.97 3.65
C PRO A 232 16.09 4.80 4.18
N ILE A 233 16.37 5.69 5.12
CA ILE A 233 15.43 6.72 5.57
C ILE A 233 15.50 7.88 4.58
N ARG A 234 14.35 8.24 4.02
CA ARG A 234 14.22 9.31 3.03
C ARG A 234 13.40 10.45 3.61
N ILE A 235 13.70 11.67 3.14
CA ILE A 235 12.91 12.86 3.46
C ILE A 235 11.90 13.04 2.33
N THR A 236 10.63 12.72 2.58
CA THR A 236 9.59 12.81 1.54
C THR A 236 9.10 14.25 1.39
N ALA A 237 9.10 14.75 0.15
CA ALA A 237 8.62 16.10 -0.21
C ALA A 237 7.09 16.24 -0.23
N GLN A 238 6.33 15.18 0.09
CA GLN A 238 4.86 15.18 0.13
C GLN A 238 4.24 16.17 1.15
N SER A 239 5.07 16.93 1.88
CA SER A 239 4.60 18.03 2.72
C SER A 239 4.20 19.25 1.87
N GLY A 240 2.90 19.42 1.61
CA GLY A 240 2.36 20.77 1.36
C GLY A 240 1.41 20.98 0.19
N ALA A 241 1.13 20.01 -0.68
CA ALA A 241 0.05 20.18 -1.65
C ALA A 241 -1.29 20.24 -0.90
N THR A 242 -2.13 21.25 -1.18
CA THR A 242 -3.45 21.45 -0.54
C THR A 242 -4.33 20.23 -0.77
N ALA A 243 -4.29 19.30 0.19
CA ALA A 243 -4.92 18.00 0.24
C ALA A 243 -6.45 18.06 0.47
N GLY A 244 -7.10 19.09 -0.06
CA GLY A 244 -8.52 19.34 0.11
C GLY A 244 -9.21 19.55 -1.23
N LYS A 245 -10.54 19.54 -1.21
CA LYS A 245 -11.35 19.79 -2.42
C LYS A 245 -11.25 21.26 -2.90
N GLY A 246 -10.62 22.14 -2.13
CA GLY A 246 -10.54 23.58 -2.44
C GLY A 246 -11.94 24.18 -2.54
N GLU A 247 -12.18 24.93 -3.62
CA GLU A 247 -13.49 25.53 -3.92
C GLU A 247 -14.47 24.53 -4.58
N TYR A 248 -14.04 23.31 -4.86
CA TYR A 248 -14.85 22.31 -5.56
C TYR A 248 -15.61 21.41 -4.59
N ARG A 249 -16.76 20.92 -5.05
CA ARG A 249 -17.63 20.02 -4.25
C ARG A 249 -17.12 18.57 -4.20
N HIS A 250 -16.39 18.13 -5.23
CA HIS A 250 -15.91 16.76 -5.42
C HIS A 250 -14.44 16.77 -5.82
N PHE A 251 -13.67 15.75 -5.41
CA PHE A 251 -12.29 15.57 -5.85
C PHE A 251 -12.20 15.40 -7.37
N MET A 252 -13.02 14.52 -7.96
CA MET A 252 -13.08 14.35 -9.43
C MET A 252 -13.32 15.67 -10.18
N LEU A 253 -14.18 16.55 -9.66
CA LEU A 253 -14.43 17.84 -10.30
C LEU A 253 -13.21 18.76 -10.20
N LYS A 254 -12.57 18.81 -9.03
CA LYS A 254 -11.30 19.53 -8.85
C LYS A 254 -10.25 19.02 -9.84
N GLU A 255 -10.06 17.71 -9.90
CA GLU A 255 -9.03 17.04 -10.72
C GLU A 255 -9.25 17.30 -12.21
N ILE A 256 -10.50 17.25 -12.71
CA ILE A 256 -10.83 17.66 -14.08
C ILE A 256 -10.41 19.10 -14.38
N TYR A 257 -10.68 20.02 -13.45
CA TYR A 257 -10.33 21.43 -13.63
C TYR A 257 -8.83 21.71 -13.47
N GLU A 258 -8.09 20.83 -12.80
CA GLU A 258 -6.64 20.91 -12.62
C GLU A 258 -5.86 20.42 -13.85
N GLN A 259 -6.49 19.66 -14.76
CA GLN A 259 -5.83 19.08 -15.94
C GLN A 259 -4.98 20.08 -16.75
N PRO A 260 -5.41 21.32 -17.04
CA PRO A 260 -4.57 22.25 -17.80
C PRO A 260 -3.23 22.56 -17.10
N ALA A 261 -3.25 22.71 -15.77
CA ALA A 261 -2.05 22.96 -14.98
C ALA A 261 -1.18 21.71 -14.88
N VAL A 262 -1.80 20.56 -14.58
CA VAL A 262 -1.12 19.25 -14.51
C VAL A 262 -0.42 18.88 -15.82
N ILE A 263 -1.09 19.06 -16.96
CA ILE A 263 -0.50 18.81 -18.27
C ILE A 263 0.68 19.74 -18.50
N ALA A 264 0.57 21.02 -18.13
CA ALA A 264 1.68 21.97 -18.25
C ALA A 264 2.87 21.55 -17.37
N ASP A 265 2.65 21.16 -16.12
CA ASP A 265 3.70 20.70 -15.19
C ASP A 265 4.39 19.43 -15.70
N THR A 266 3.61 18.49 -16.24
CA THR A 266 4.14 17.28 -16.88
C THR A 266 5.03 17.65 -18.07
N LEU A 267 4.52 18.48 -18.99
CA LEU A 267 5.25 18.87 -20.20
C LEU A 267 6.51 19.66 -19.87
N ASN A 268 6.46 20.59 -18.92
CA ASN A 268 7.62 21.39 -18.50
C ASN A 268 8.75 20.54 -17.92
N SER A 269 8.45 19.33 -17.44
CA SER A 269 9.44 18.40 -16.91
C SER A 269 10.20 17.64 -18.02
N TYR A 270 9.62 17.56 -19.22
CA TYR A 270 10.22 16.84 -20.36
C TYR A 270 10.44 17.69 -21.59
N VAL A 271 9.95 18.92 -21.64
CA VAL A 271 10.04 19.81 -22.79
C VAL A 271 10.40 21.20 -22.28
N ASN A 272 11.51 21.74 -22.76
CA ASN A 272 11.85 23.13 -22.56
C ASN A 272 11.01 23.99 -23.52
N PRO A 273 10.04 24.79 -23.05
CA PRO A 273 9.11 25.50 -23.92
C PRO A 273 9.77 26.60 -24.77
N ALA A 274 10.90 27.16 -24.32
CA ALA A 274 11.60 28.21 -25.04
C ALA A 274 12.45 27.70 -26.20
N THR A 275 13.00 26.49 -26.06
CA THR A 275 13.92 25.89 -27.04
C THR A 275 13.28 24.75 -27.84
N GLY A 276 12.15 24.22 -27.38
CA GLY A 276 11.55 22.99 -27.89
C GLY A 276 12.36 21.73 -27.57
N HIS A 277 13.42 21.85 -26.74
CA HIS A 277 14.28 20.71 -26.40
C HIS A 277 13.52 19.69 -25.54
N ILE A 278 13.54 18.43 -25.96
CA ILE A 278 12.91 17.31 -25.23
C ILE A 278 13.95 16.70 -24.29
N ALA A 279 13.71 16.82 -22.99
CA ALA A 279 14.53 16.34 -21.89
C ALA A 279 14.05 14.96 -21.37
N ILE A 280 13.88 13.99 -22.27
CA ILE A 280 13.69 12.58 -21.86
C ILE A 280 15.08 11.99 -21.56
N PRO A 281 15.24 11.20 -20.48
CA PRO A 281 16.50 10.53 -20.19
C PRO A 281 17.04 9.74 -21.39
N GLN A 282 18.31 9.93 -21.73
CA GLN A 282 18.91 9.37 -22.94
C GLN A 282 18.88 7.82 -22.93
N ASP A 283 19.06 7.22 -21.76
CA ASP A 283 18.98 5.77 -21.56
C ASP A 283 17.59 5.20 -21.92
N VAL A 284 16.51 5.94 -21.62
CA VAL A 284 15.15 5.58 -22.06
C VAL A 284 15.05 5.62 -23.58
N LEU A 285 15.57 6.66 -24.22
CA LEU A 285 15.54 6.80 -25.68
C LEU A 285 16.36 5.69 -26.37
N ASP A 286 17.52 5.34 -25.82
CA ASP A 286 18.38 4.28 -26.34
C ASP A 286 17.65 2.92 -26.32
N VAL A 287 16.94 2.61 -25.22
CA VAL A 287 16.11 1.41 -25.10
C VAL A 287 14.98 1.41 -26.13
N LEU A 288 14.24 2.52 -26.24
CA LEU A 288 13.10 2.62 -27.18
C LEU A 288 13.55 2.57 -28.64
N THR A 289 14.77 3.00 -28.96
CA THR A 289 15.31 2.97 -30.33
C THR A 289 15.86 1.60 -30.70
N ALA A 290 16.43 0.86 -29.73
CA ALA A 290 17.04 -0.44 -29.96
C ALA A 290 16.05 -1.61 -29.87
N THR A 291 14.90 -1.42 -29.20
CA THR A 291 13.96 -2.51 -28.94
C THR A 291 13.31 -3.04 -30.23
N PRO A 292 13.21 -4.36 -30.41
CA PRO A 292 12.49 -4.94 -31.56
C PRO A 292 10.97 -4.79 -31.43
N ARG A 293 10.44 -4.60 -30.21
CA ARG A 293 9.01 -4.46 -29.93
C ARG A 293 8.80 -3.80 -28.56
N ILE A 294 7.82 -2.91 -28.49
CA ILE A 294 7.32 -2.34 -27.24
C ILE A 294 6.07 -3.10 -26.81
N THR A 295 5.97 -3.48 -25.52
CA THR A 295 4.75 -4.05 -24.95
C THR A 295 4.22 -3.14 -23.85
N LEU A 296 3.06 -2.54 -24.03
CA LEU A 296 2.41 -1.66 -23.04
C LEU A 296 1.44 -2.48 -22.18
N ILE A 297 1.57 -2.42 -20.86
CA ILE A 297 0.79 -3.24 -19.93
C ILE A 297 0.21 -2.37 -18.82
N ALA A 298 -1.11 -2.44 -18.65
CA ALA A 298 -1.83 -1.69 -17.62
C ALA A 298 -3.20 -2.31 -17.31
N CYS A 299 -3.92 -1.72 -16.35
CA CYS A 299 -5.31 -2.06 -16.01
C CYS A 299 -6.21 -0.82 -16.10
N GLY A 300 -7.50 -1.02 -16.43
CA GLY A 300 -8.52 0.04 -16.38
C GLY A 300 -8.19 1.25 -17.25
N THR A 301 -8.33 2.47 -16.72
CA THR A 301 -8.10 3.72 -17.48
C THR A 301 -6.67 3.83 -18.04
N ALA A 302 -5.67 3.33 -17.32
CA ALA A 302 -4.28 3.33 -17.78
C ALA A 302 -4.08 2.45 -19.03
N TYR A 303 -4.88 1.39 -19.20
CA TYR A 303 -4.87 0.59 -20.44
C TYR A 303 -5.39 1.40 -21.64
N TYR A 304 -6.40 2.27 -21.46
CA TYR A 304 -6.87 3.14 -22.54
C TYR A 304 -5.81 4.18 -22.95
N ALA A 305 -5.02 4.69 -22.00
CA ALA A 305 -3.87 5.53 -22.33
C ALA A 305 -2.84 4.76 -23.19
N CYS A 306 -2.58 3.49 -22.88
CA CYS A 306 -1.75 2.62 -23.70
C CYS A 306 -2.33 2.40 -25.10
N ALA A 307 -3.65 2.22 -25.21
CA ALA A 307 -4.33 2.05 -26.49
C ALA A 307 -4.16 3.28 -27.39
N VAL A 308 -4.22 4.50 -26.84
CA VAL A 308 -3.90 5.73 -27.58
C VAL A 308 -2.42 5.78 -27.95
N ALA A 309 -1.52 5.50 -27.01
CA ALA A 309 -0.07 5.54 -27.23
C ALA A 309 0.39 4.55 -28.32
N LYS A 310 -0.26 3.39 -28.46
CA LYS A 310 0.02 2.42 -29.54
C LYS A 310 -0.06 3.06 -30.92
N TYR A 311 -1.08 3.90 -31.17
CA TYR A 311 -1.20 4.62 -32.45
C TYR A 311 0.02 5.51 -32.68
N TRP A 312 0.48 6.23 -31.67
CA TRP A 312 1.63 7.12 -31.79
C TRP A 312 2.93 6.36 -32.02
N PHE A 313 3.17 5.27 -31.28
CA PHE A 313 4.37 4.44 -31.49
C PHE A 313 4.42 3.83 -32.90
N GLU A 314 3.29 3.36 -33.44
CA GLU A 314 3.26 2.71 -34.76
C GLU A 314 3.19 3.70 -35.93
N GLN A 315 2.45 4.79 -35.79
CA GLN A 315 2.26 5.76 -36.88
C GLN A 315 3.40 6.76 -36.96
N VAL A 316 3.87 7.25 -35.82
CA VAL A 316 4.89 8.31 -35.75
C VAL A 316 6.28 7.70 -35.63
N ALA A 317 6.53 6.91 -34.58
CA ALA A 317 7.85 6.36 -34.31
C ALA A 317 8.19 5.12 -35.18
N ARG A 318 7.17 4.51 -35.81
CA ARG A 318 7.30 3.29 -36.64
C ARG A 318 7.87 2.09 -35.88
N ILE A 319 7.59 1.99 -34.58
CA ILE A 319 8.04 0.89 -33.71
C ILE A 319 6.87 -0.10 -33.51
N PRO A 320 7.07 -1.42 -33.71
CA PRO A 320 6.06 -2.42 -33.40
C PRO A 320 5.64 -2.33 -31.92
N CYS A 321 4.33 -2.21 -31.67
CA CYS A 321 3.80 -2.00 -30.33
C CYS A 321 2.64 -2.97 -30.05
N GLU A 322 2.68 -3.67 -28.93
CA GLU A 322 1.56 -4.47 -28.43
C GLU A 322 1.03 -3.86 -27.14
N ILE A 323 -0.26 -4.06 -26.88
CA ILE A 323 -0.89 -3.67 -25.62
C ILE A 323 -1.55 -4.90 -25.00
N ASP A 324 -1.51 -5.01 -23.68
CA ASP A 324 -2.19 -6.08 -22.96
C ASP A 324 -2.78 -5.61 -21.63
N VAL A 325 -3.85 -6.28 -21.21
CA VAL A 325 -4.44 -6.12 -19.89
C VAL A 325 -3.60 -6.93 -18.90
N ALA A 326 -3.10 -6.28 -17.85
CA ALA A 326 -2.09 -6.89 -16.98
C ALA A 326 -2.58 -8.18 -16.30
N SER A 327 -3.87 -8.26 -15.98
CA SER A 327 -4.49 -9.45 -15.36
C SER A 327 -4.39 -10.68 -16.26
N GLU A 328 -4.49 -10.54 -17.59
CA GLU A 328 -4.43 -11.67 -18.53
C GLU A 328 -2.98 -12.00 -18.94
N PHE A 329 -2.14 -10.97 -19.05
CA PHE A 329 -0.80 -11.05 -19.62
C PHE A 329 0.09 -12.11 -18.95
N ARG A 330 0.10 -12.17 -17.63
CA ARG A 330 0.99 -13.10 -16.90
C ARG A 330 0.53 -14.56 -16.95
N TYR A 331 -0.78 -14.80 -16.99
CA TYR A 331 -1.31 -16.17 -16.92
C TYR A 331 -1.24 -16.90 -18.25
N ARG A 332 -1.13 -16.18 -19.37
CA ARG A 332 -0.96 -16.76 -20.71
C ARG A 332 0.49 -17.07 -21.08
N GLU A 333 1.44 -16.79 -20.19
CA GLU A 333 2.89 -16.93 -20.45
C GLU A 333 3.30 -16.26 -21.77
N ALA A 334 2.94 -14.98 -21.93
CA ALA A 334 3.15 -14.26 -23.17
C ALA A 334 4.63 -14.33 -23.64
N PRO A 335 4.92 -14.74 -24.89
CA PRO A 335 6.27 -14.83 -25.40
C PRO A 335 6.85 -13.44 -25.65
N MET A 336 8.04 -13.19 -25.11
CA MET A 336 8.71 -11.89 -25.18
C MET A 336 9.99 -11.95 -26.02
N PRO A 337 10.22 -10.99 -26.93
CA PRO A 337 11.40 -10.99 -27.78
C PRO A 337 12.65 -10.67 -26.97
N SER A 338 13.79 -11.22 -27.40
CA SER A 338 15.08 -10.84 -26.82
C SER A 338 15.35 -9.35 -27.08
N GLY A 339 15.76 -8.62 -26.04
CA GLY A 339 16.01 -7.18 -26.11
C GLY A 339 14.76 -6.31 -26.18
N GLY A 340 13.57 -6.89 -25.93
CA GLY A 340 12.32 -6.15 -25.89
C GLY A 340 12.19 -5.20 -24.68
N ALA A 341 11.30 -4.23 -24.82
CA ALA A 341 10.97 -3.24 -23.79
C ALA A 341 9.50 -3.38 -23.39
N ALA A 342 9.25 -3.37 -22.08
CA ALA A 342 7.90 -3.39 -21.52
C ALA A 342 7.63 -2.08 -20.77
N ILE A 343 6.54 -1.40 -21.13
CA ILE A 343 6.13 -0.14 -20.51
C ILE A 343 4.90 -0.39 -19.63
N PHE A 344 4.99 -0.03 -18.36
CA PHE A 344 3.89 -0.17 -17.40
C PHE A 344 3.30 1.19 -17.09
N VAL A 345 1.98 1.32 -17.16
CA VAL A 345 1.28 2.56 -16.80
C VAL A 345 0.42 2.31 -15.58
N SER A 346 0.68 3.04 -14.50
CA SER A 346 -0.12 2.96 -13.27
C SER A 346 -0.08 4.28 -12.53
N GLN A 347 -1.24 4.89 -12.34
CA GLN A 347 -1.36 6.12 -11.56
C GLN A 347 -0.80 5.91 -10.14
N SER A 348 -1.31 4.90 -9.43
CA SER A 348 -0.91 4.59 -8.05
C SER A 348 0.48 3.99 -7.92
N GLY A 349 0.99 3.37 -8.98
CA GLY A 349 2.21 2.54 -8.93
C GLY A 349 2.10 1.30 -8.01
N GLU A 350 0.89 0.94 -7.57
CA GLU A 350 0.62 -0.17 -6.63
C GLU A 350 -0.44 -1.17 -7.15
N THR A 351 -0.84 -1.06 -8.43
CA THR A 351 -1.81 -1.99 -9.03
C THR A 351 -1.22 -3.39 -9.10
N LEU A 352 -1.78 -4.34 -8.34
CA LEU A 352 -1.19 -5.68 -8.15
C LEU A 352 -1.00 -6.45 -9.45
N ASP A 353 -2.00 -6.50 -10.34
CA ASP A 353 -1.88 -7.19 -11.63
C ASP A 353 -0.78 -6.57 -12.50
N THR A 354 -0.68 -5.24 -12.53
CA THR A 354 0.39 -4.51 -13.25
C THR A 354 1.77 -4.82 -12.66
N LEU A 355 1.89 -4.81 -11.33
CA LEU A 355 3.15 -5.14 -10.64
C LEU A 355 3.60 -6.59 -10.92
N GLU A 356 2.65 -7.52 -10.94
CA GLU A 356 2.95 -8.92 -11.20
C GLU A 356 3.30 -9.19 -12.67
N ALA A 357 2.66 -8.49 -13.60
CA ALA A 357 3.08 -8.49 -15.00
C ALA A 357 4.48 -7.89 -15.19
N LEU A 358 4.83 -6.83 -14.45
CA LEU A 358 6.19 -6.27 -14.41
C LEU A 358 7.21 -7.30 -13.96
N ARG A 359 6.95 -7.99 -12.85
CA ARG A 359 7.81 -9.05 -12.33
C ARG A 359 7.96 -10.20 -13.32
N TYR A 360 6.91 -10.56 -14.05
CA TYR A 360 6.99 -11.52 -15.15
C TYR A 360 7.92 -11.04 -16.27
N CYS A 361 7.73 -9.82 -16.80
CA CYS A 361 8.59 -9.26 -17.84
C CYS A 361 10.07 -9.20 -17.43
N LYS A 362 10.33 -8.90 -16.15
CA LYS A 362 11.69 -8.89 -15.58
C LYS A 362 12.32 -10.29 -15.60
N ARG A 363 11.56 -11.34 -15.27
CA ARG A 363 12.01 -12.74 -15.42
C ARG A 363 12.28 -13.11 -16.88
N GLN A 364 11.52 -12.53 -17.81
CA GLN A 364 11.72 -12.65 -19.26
C GLN A 364 12.80 -11.70 -19.82
N LYS A 365 13.62 -11.07 -18.95
CA LYS A 365 14.75 -10.21 -19.31
C LYS A 365 14.39 -9.02 -20.21
N GLN A 366 13.16 -8.53 -20.10
CA GLN A 366 12.75 -7.30 -20.78
C GLN A 366 13.26 -6.08 -20.01
N THR A 367 13.56 -4.99 -20.71
CA THR A 367 13.83 -3.70 -20.06
C THR A 367 12.51 -3.09 -19.61
N ILE A 368 12.41 -2.74 -18.33
CA ILE A 368 11.20 -2.24 -17.69
C ILE A 368 11.22 -0.72 -17.64
N ILE A 369 10.25 -0.08 -18.29
CA ILE A 369 10.00 1.36 -18.21
C ILE A 369 8.64 1.54 -17.52
N SER A 370 8.53 2.40 -16.53
CA SER A 370 7.25 2.67 -15.87
C SER A 370 6.86 4.13 -15.94
N ILE A 371 5.59 4.38 -16.25
CA ILE A 371 4.96 5.69 -16.20
C ILE A 371 4.03 5.69 -14.99
N VAL A 372 4.41 6.46 -13.96
CA VAL A 372 3.70 6.48 -12.67
C VAL A 372 3.47 7.90 -12.18
N ASN A 373 2.43 8.09 -11.37
CA ASN A 373 2.17 9.37 -10.73
C ASN A 373 2.70 9.39 -9.29
N THR A 374 2.53 8.28 -8.57
CA THR A 374 3.02 8.15 -7.19
C THR A 374 4.51 7.87 -7.15
N ILE A 375 5.26 8.88 -6.72
CA ILE A 375 6.69 8.82 -6.44
C ILE A 375 6.99 7.76 -5.38
N GLU A 376 8.05 6.99 -5.59
CA GLU A 376 8.53 5.91 -4.71
C GLU A 376 7.55 4.72 -4.54
N SER A 377 6.60 4.59 -5.46
CA SER A 377 5.71 3.42 -5.52
C SER A 377 6.47 2.12 -5.78
N THR A 378 5.85 0.98 -5.50
CA THR A 378 6.46 -0.34 -5.72
C THR A 378 6.82 -0.57 -7.19
N ILE A 379 5.94 -0.18 -8.13
CA ILE A 379 6.25 -0.27 -9.57
C ILE A 379 7.47 0.59 -9.92
N GLU A 380 7.58 1.81 -9.39
CA GLU A 380 8.77 2.65 -9.60
C GLU A 380 10.05 1.98 -9.10
N ARG A 381 10.04 1.48 -7.86
CA ARG A 381 11.22 0.84 -7.26
C ARG A 381 11.69 -0.41 -8.01
N GLU A 382 10.78 -1.14 -8.64
CA GLU A 382 11.10 -2.39 -9.35
C GLU A 382 11.49 -2.20 -10.82
N SER A 383 11.34 -0.98 -11.36
CA SER A 383 11.59 -0.64 -12.77
C SER A 383 13.05 -0.29 -13.08
N ASN A 384 13.47 -0.41 -14.35
CA ASN A 384 14.79 0.04 -14.78
C ASN A 384 14.80 1.56 -15.02
N HIS A 385 13.75 2.08 -15.65
CA HIS A 385 13.55 3.50 -15.90
C HIS A 385 12.14 3.92 -15.51
N VAL A 386 11.99 5.17 -15.07
CA VAL A 386 10.72 5.70 -14.58
C VAL A 386 10.51 7.11 -15.13
N LEU A 387 9.29 7.36 -15.60
CA LEU A 387 8.81 8.66 -16.03
C LEU A 387 7.61 9.04 -15.15
N HIS A 388 7.70 10.19 -14.48
CA HIS A 388 6.62 10.69 -13.64
C HIS A 388 5.64 11.54 -14.42
N THR A 389 4.34 11.34 -14.17
CA THR A 389 3.28 12.22 -14.69
C THR A 389 3.13 13.50 -13.89
N LEU A 390 3.59 13.54 -12.63
CA LEU A 390 3.57 14.76 -11.79
C LEU A 390 2.20 15.45 -11.67
N ALA A 391 1.11 14.68 -11.76
CA ALA A 391 -0.26 15.19 -11.66
C ALA A 391 -0.64 15.61 -10.23
N GLY A 392 0.25 15.39 -9.26
CA GLY A 392 -0.07 15.52 -7.84
C GLY A 392 -1.02 14.40 -7.36
N PRO A 393 -1.44 14.43 -6.09
CA PRO A 393 -2.34 13.41 -5.55
C PRO A 393 -3.72 13.44 -6.23
N GLU A 394 -4.08 12.35 -6.90
CA GLU A 394 -5.45 12.09 -7.39
C GLU A 394 -6.20 11.28 -6.32
N ILE A 395 -7.29 11.86 -5.82
CA ILE A 395 -8.11 11.32 -4.71
C ILE A 395 -9.42 10.75 -5.24
N GLY A 396 -9.93 11.25 -6.38
CA GLY A 396 -11.04 10.64 -7.08
C GLY A 396 -10.77 9.18 -7.42
N VAL A 397 -11.78 8.31 -7.23
CA VAL A 397 -11.66 6.89 -7.58
C VAL A 397 -11.56 6.69 -9.10
N ALA A 398 -12.29 7.52 -9.86
CA ALA A 398 -12.18 7.55 -11.31
C ALA A 398 -11.02 8.47 -11.68
N SER A 399 -10.02 7.92 -12.39
CA SER A 399 -8.91 8.71 -12.91
C SER A 399 -9.40 9.67 -13.99
N THR A 400 -8.88 10.90 -13.98
CA THR A 400 -9.29 12.01 -14.86
C THR A 400 -8.09 12.69 -15.47
#